data_AF-A0A2N1TEB9-F1
#
_entry.id   AF-A0A2N1TEB9-F1
#
_cell.length_a   1.000
_cell.length_b   1.000
_cell.length_c   1.000
_cell.angle_alpha   90.00
_cell.angle_beta   90.00
_cell.angle_gamma   90.00
#
_symmetry.space_group_name_H-M   'P 1'
#
loop_
_entity.id
_entity.type
_entity.pdbx_description
1 polymer ?
#
loop_
_entity_poly.entity_id
_entity_poly.type
_entity_poly.pdbx_seq_one_letter_code
_entity_poly.pdbx_strand_id
1 'polypeptide(L)'
;MKKTLLFLGVLLAVLTACGPTGKYADVKSAMDKMYAANEKYIIGLEKATTARDCANVINDFTNDVVVIIPEIKELEKKYSELDMKNNAYPPELAEYEKKFEEQSERMQKVAMSMAKYMMDKDVMAALQNMARSMEGK
;
A
#
# COMPACT_ATOMS: atom_id res chain seq x y z
N MET A 1 -26.44 3.35 57.89
CA MET A 1 -27.53 4.04 57.16
C MET A 1 -26.96 4.49 55.83
N LYS A 2 -27.19 3.74 54.75
CA LYS A 2 -28.09 4.06 53.62
C LYS A 2 -27.67 5.30 52.78
N LYS A 3 -27.00 4.98 51.65
CA LYS A 3 -27.15 5.46 50.26
C LYS A 3 -27.31 6.96 49.93
N THR A 4 -26.35 7.49 49.16
CA THR A 4 -26.53 8.41 48.01
C THR A 4 -25.22 8.33 47.18
N LEU A 5 -25.16 7.72 45.98
CA LEU A 5 -25.40 8.33 44.64
C LEU A 5 -24.59 9.64 44.47
N LEU A 6 -23.78 9.92 43.45
CA LEU A 6 -23.79 9.56 42.02
C LEU A 6 -22.47 10.06 41.41
N PHE A 7 -21.97 9.33 40.42
CA PHE A 7 -21.21 9.79 39.23
C PHE A 7 -20.94 11.30 39.09
N LEU A 8 -19.66 11.70 38.99
CA LEU A 8 -19.11 12.53 37.90
C LEU A 8 -17.63 12.83 38.22
N GLY A 9 -16.74 12.43 37.33
CA GLY A 9 -15.30 12.67 37.51
C GLY A 9 -14.40 11.72 36.74
N VAL A 10 -14.91 11.04 35.70
CA VAL A 10 -14.06 10.51 34.62
C VAL A 10 -13.56 11.71 33.83
N LEU A 11 -12.55 12.39 34.37
CA LEU A 11 -11.82 13.44 33.68
C LEU A 11 -10.31 13.24 33.87
N LEU A 12 -9.88 11.98 33.83
CA LEU A 12 -8.48 11.59 33.89
C LEU A 12 -8.28 10.37 32.99
N ALA A 13 -8.17 10.60 31.67
CA ALA A 13 -7.44 9.75 30.70
C ALA A 13 -7.78 10.13 29.25
N VAL A 14 -7.42 11.33 28.79
CA VAL A 14 -7.25 11.57 27.34
C VAL A 14 -5.98 12.39 27.09
N LEU A 15 -4.85 11.86 27.57
CA LEU A 15 -3.52 12.30 27.19
C LEU A 15 -2.65 11.06 26.88
N THR A 16 -3.09 10.19 25.98
CA THR A 16 -2.22 9.19 25.34
C THR A 16 -2.79 8.77 23.99
N ALA A 17 -2.63 9.61 22.98
CA ALA A 17 -2.59 9.14 21.59
C ALA A 17 -1.70 10.08 20.79
N CYS A 18 -0.38 9.90 20.91
CA CYS A 18 0.52 10.19 19.80
C CYS A 18 0.21 9.16 18.70
N GLY A 19 -0.91 9.36 18.02
CA GLY A 19 -1.27 8.65 16.80
C GLY A 19 -1.13 9.60 15.61
N PRO A 20 -0.86 9.09 14.41
CA PRO A 20 -0.85 9.93 13.21
C PRO A 20 -2.20 10.65 13.12
N THR A 21 -2.15 11.96 12.94
CA THR A 21 -3.32 12.85 13.06
C THR A 21 -4.23 12.71 11.84
N GLY A 22 -5.52 12.48 12.05
CA GLY A 22 -6.54 12.46 10.98
C GLY A 22 -7.46 11.24 11.06
N LYS A 23 -8.64 11.31 10.40
CA LYS A 23 -9.61 10.20 10.40
C LYS A 23 -9.04 8.97 9.69
N TYR A 24 -8.20 9.19 8.67
CA TYR A 24 -7.68 8.16 7.78
C TYR A 24 -6.19 7.87 7.99
N ALA A 25 -5.69 8.04 9.22
CA ALA A 25 -4.26 7.99 9.50
C ALA A 25 -3.60 6.61 9.26
N ASP A 26 -4.36 5.53 9.49
CA ASP A 26 -3.97 4.16 9.13
C ASP A 26 -4.05 3.90 7.63
N VAL A 27 -5.02 4.50 6.93
CA VAL A 27 -5.07 4.49 5.46
C VAL A 27 -3.83 5.16 4.88
N LYS A 28 -3.42 6.32 5.40
CA LYS A 28 -2.18 6.99 5.02
C LYS A 28 -0.96 6.08 5.18
N SER A 29 -0.85 5.43 6.35
CA SER A 29 0.24 4.50 6.60
C SER A 29 0.29 3.34 5.61
N ALA A 30 -0.86 2.76 5.26
CA ALA A 30 -0.93 1.72 4.23
C ALA A 30 -0.59 2.25 2.83
N MET A 31 -1.05 3.46 2.48
CA MET A 31 -0.70 4.11 1.21
C MET A 31 0.80 4.42 1.14
N ASP A 32 1.45 4.85 2.22
CA ASP A 32 2.89 5.07 2.27
C ASP A 32 3.67 3.76 2.08
N LYS A 33 3.23 2.66 2.70
CA LYS A 33 3.85 1.33 2.50
C LYS A 33 3.73 0.89 1.04
N MET A 34 2.54 1.03 0.44
CA MET A 34 2.30 0.69 -0.95
C MET A 34 3.13 1.58 -1.89
N TYR A 35 3.17 2.88 -1.62
CA TYR A 35 4.01 3.84 -2.35
C TYR A 35 5.49 3.44 -2.30
N ALA A 36 6.01 3.09 -1.12
CA ALA A 36 7.39 2.65 -0.97
C ALA A 36 7.70 1.34 -1.73
N ALA A 37 6.77 0.37 -1.71
CA ALA A 37 6.91 -0.87 -2.47
C ALA A 37 6.93 -0.60 -3.98
N ASN A 38 6.02 0.22 -4.49
CA ASN A 38 6.01 0.66 -5.89
C ASN A 38 7.28 1.42 -6.26
N GLU A 39 7.77 2.31 -5.40
CA GLU A 39 8.96 3.12 -5.66
C GLU A 39 10.21 2.24 -5.79
N LYS A 40 10.37 1.30 -4.86
CA LYS A 40 11.45 0.30 -4.89
C LYS A 40 11.37 -0.56 -6.17
N TYR A 41 10.17 -0.98 -6.55
CA TYR A 41 9.95 -1.77 -7.77
C TYR A 41 10.30 -0.98 -9.03
N ILE A 42 9.81 0.25 -9.17
CA ILE A 42 10.11 1.14 -10.30
C ILE A 42 11.62 1.40 -10.40
N ILE A 43 12.27 1.83 -9.31
CA ILE A 43 13.72 2.09 -9.29
C ILE A 43 14.51 0.81 -9.61
N GLY A 44 14.07 -0.33 -9.10
CA GLY A 44 14.70 -1.62 -9.36
C GLY A 44 14.69 -1.95 -10.85
N LEU A 45 13.54 -1.78 -11.50
CA LEU A 45 13.40 -2.02 -12.93
C LEU A 45 14.10 -0.96 -13.80
N GLU A 46 14.13 0.31 -13.38
CA GLU A 46 14.92 1.37 -14.04
C GLU A 46 16.41 1.02 -14.11
N LYS A 47 16.91 0.30 -13.10
CA LYS A 47 18.33 -0.11 -12.98
C LYS A 47 18.60 -1.50 -13.53
N ALA A 48 17.57 -2.28 -13.86
CA ALA A 48 17.74 -3.66 -14.27
C ALA A 48 18.41 -3.75 -15.65
N THR A 49 19.49 -4.53 -15.73
CA THR A 49 20.27 -4.69 -16.98
C THR A 49 20.18 -6.10 -17.55
N THR A 50 19.68 -7.05 -16.76
CA THR A 50 19.51 -8.45 -17.14
C THR A 50 18.10 -8.95 -16.79
N ALA A 51 17.65 -10.01 -17.47
CA ALA A 51 16.37 -10.64 -17.13
C ALA A 51 16.30 -11.12 -15.67
N ARG A 52 17.45 -11.51 -15.10
CA ARG A 52 17.55 -11.94 -13.71
C ARG A 52 17.35 -10.78 -12.72
N ASP A 53 17.90 -9.60 -13.02
CA ASP A 53 17.66 -8.40 -12.22
C ASP A 53 16.15 -8.10 -12.17
N CYS A 54 15.49 -8.18 -13.32
CA CYS A 54 14.06 -7.97 -13.44
C CYS A 54 13.24 -8.99 -12.63
N ALA A 55 13.59 -10.27 -12.75
CA ALA A 55 12.94 -11.33 -11.99
C ALA A 55 13.11 -11.14 -10.46
N ASN A 56 14.30 -10.73 -10.02
CA ASN A 56 14.56 -10.42 -8.60
C ASN A 56 13.70 -9.26 -8.12
N VAL A 57 13.62 -8.17 -8.91
CA VAL A 57 12.81 -6.99 -8.57
C VAL A 57 11.32 -7.33 -8.48
N ILE A 58 10.80 -8.19 -9.37
CA ILE A 58 9.40 -8.67 -9.31
C ILE A 58 9.15 -9.51 -8.05
N ASN A 59 10.07 -10.40 -7.69
CA ASN A 59 9.94 -11.22 -6.48
C ASN A 59 10.02 -10.37 -5.20
N ASP A 60 10.92 -9.38 -5.15
CA ASP A 60 11.03 -8.46 -4.03
C ASP A 60 9.73 -7.66 -3.84
N PHE A 61 9.17 -7.12 -4.93
CA PHE A 61 7.88 -6.45 -4.90
C PHE A 61 6.76 -7.37 -4.42
N THR A 62 6.76 -8.62 -4.87
CA THR A 62 5.79 -9.63 -4.41
C THR A 62 5.87 -9.80 -2.90
N ASN A 63 7.08 -9.96 -2.34
CA ASN A 63 7.29 -10.10 -0.89
C ASN A 63 6.83 -8.87 -0.11
N ASP A 64 7.06 -7.67 -0.64
CA ASP A 64 6.64 -6.43 0.00
C ASP A 64 5.11 -6.29 0.00
N VAL A 65 4.43 -6.66 -1.10
CA VAL A 65 2.98 -6.43 -1.24
C VAL A 65 2.13 -7.50 -0.55
N VAL A 66 2.58 -8.76 -0.48
CA VAL A 66 1.79 -9.83 0.17
C VAL A 66 1.53 -9.56 1.65
N VAL A 67 2.42 -8.83 2.32
CA VAL A 67 2.23 -8.43 3.73
C VAL A 67 1.35 -7.18 3.87
N ILE A 68 1.21 -6.37 2.82
CA ILE A 68 0.40 -5.14 2.81
C ILE A 68 -1.07 -5.46 2.46
N ILE A 69 -1.33 -6.44 1.58
CA ILE A 69 -2.69 -6.78 1.12
C ILE A 69 -3.68 -7.04 2.27
N PRO A 70 -3.36 -7.83 3.31
CA PRO A 70 -4.28 -8.06 4.42
C PRO A 70 -4.65 -6.76 5.16
N GLU A 71 -3.69 -5.86 5.34
CA GLU A 71 -3.91 -4.55 5.97
C GLU A 71 -4.88 -3.70 5.13
N ILE A 72 -4.69 -3.67 3.81
CA ILE A 72 -5.61 -2.97 2.90
C ILE A 72 -7.03 -3.53 2.99
N LYS A 73 -7.19 -4.86 3.01
CA LYS A 73 -8.52 -5.50 3.13
C LYS A 73 -9.23 -5.14 4.44
N GLU A 74 -8.50 -5.00 5.54
CA GLU A 74 -9.09 -4.57 6.81
C GLU A 74 -9.47 -3.08 6.78
N LEU A 75 -8.68 -2.24 6.12
CA LEU A 75 -8.98 -0.83 5.93
C LEU A 75 -10.20 -0.61 5.02
N GLU A 76 -10.38 -1.41 3.96
CA GLU A 76 -11.57 -1.37 3.10
C GLU A 76 -12.85 -1.68 3.88
N LYS A 77 -12.81 -2.65 4.80
CA LYS A 77 -13.93 -2.96 5.70
C LYS A 77 -14.18 -1.82 6.68
N LYS A 78 -13.11 -1.27 7.25
CA LYS A 78 -13.18 -0.20 8.27
C LYS A 78 -13.70 1.11 7.69
N TYR A 79 -13.28 1.44 6.48
CA TYR A 79 -13.60 2.69 5.80
C TYR A 79 -14.37 2.42 4.51
N SER A 80 -15.50 1.72 4.62
CA SER A 80 -16.39 1.45 3.47
C SER A 80 -16.86 2.72 2.73
N GLU A 81 -16.83 3.88 3.39
CA GLU A 81 -17.11 5.18 2.77
C GLU A 81 -16.01 5.67 1.82
N LEU A 82 -14.81 5.07 1.86
CA LEU A 82 -13.75 5.32 0.90
C LEU A 82 -13.89 4.47 -0.36
N ASP A 83 -14.99 3.72 -0.52
CA ASP A 83 -15.33 3.01 -1.76
C ASP A 83 -15.25 3.99 -2.94
N MET A 84 -14.14 3.92 -3.69
CA MET A 84 -13.68 4.93 -4.66
C MET A 84 -14.53 4.96 -5.94
N LYS A 85 -15.82 4.62 -5.87
CA LYS A 85 -16.76 4.67 -7.00
C LYS A 85 -16.86 6.04 -7.66
N ASN A 86 -16.48 7.11 -6.96
CA ASN A 86 -16.41 8.47 -7.49
C ASN A 86 -14.98 8.96 -7.78
N ASN A 87 -13.96 8.08 -7.69
CA ASN A 87 -12.55 8.34 -8.01
C ASN A 87 -11.90 9.58 -7.36
N ALA A 88 -12.49 10.13 -6.29
CA ALA A 88 -11.92 11.28 -5.59
C ALA A 88 -11.47 10.86 -4.19
N TYR A 89 -10.17 10.97 -3.93
CA TYR A 89 -9.65 10.87 -2.57
C TYR A 89 -10.28 11.97 -1.70
N PRO A 90 -10.62 11.68 -0.43
CA PRO A 90 -10.98 12.74 0.51
C PRO A 90 -9.81 13.73 0.63
N PRO A 91 -10.05 15.00 1.02
CA PRO A 91 -8.99 16.01 1.10
C PRO A 91 -7.77 15.58 1.93
N GLU A 92 -7.97 14.80 2.99
CA GLU A 92 -6.88 14.26 3.81
C GLU A 92 -5.93 13.32 3.04
N LEU A 93 -6.40 12.69 1.97
CA LEU A 93 -5.67 11.71 1.15
C LEU A 93 -5.30 12.24 -0.24
N ALA A 94 -5.68 13.48 -0.60
CA ALA A 94 -5.46 14.04 -1.94
C ALA A 94 -3.97 14.10 -2.36
N GLU A 95 -3.04 14.17 -1.40
CA GLU A 95 -1.60 14.12 -1.69
C GLU A 95 -1.16 12.81 -2.37
N TYR A 96 -1.89 11.71 -2.14
CA TYR A 96 -1.57 10.40 -2.70
C TYR A 96 -1.96 10.28 -4.16
N GLU A 97 -2.95 11.07 -4.62
CA GLU A 97 -3.31 11.13 -6.04
C GLU A 97 -2.10 11.47 -6.89
N LYS A 98 -1.44 12.59 -6.55
CA LYS A 98 -0.23 13.05 -7.25
C LYS A 98 0.93 12.06 -7.11
N LYS A 99 1.17 11.53 -5.90
CA LYS A 99 2.25 10.56 -5.65
C LYS A 99 2.10 9.32 -6.52
N PHE A 100 0.90 8.75 -6.61
CA PHE A 100 0.65 7.56 -7.42
C PHE A 100 0.57 7.86 -8.92
N GLU A 101 0.14 9.06 -9.32
CA GLU A 101 0.21 9.52 -10.71
C GLU A 101 1.67 9.57 -11.21
N GLU A 102 2.57 10.19 -10.44
CA GLU A 102 4.01 10.23 -10.76
C GLU A 102 4.62 8.82 -10.88
N GLN A 103 4.24 7.90 -10.00
CA GLN A 103 4.66 6.49 -10.09
C GLN A 103 4.10 5.79 -11.32
N SER A 104 2.84 6.06 -11.69
CA SER A 104 2.18 5.50 -12.86
C SER A 104 2.90 5.91 -14.15
N GLU A 105 3.26 7.18 -14.30
CA GLU A 105 4.02 7.66 -15.46
C GLU A 105 5.39 6.99 -15.58
N ARG A 106 6.12 6.84 -14.47
CA ARG A 106 7.41 6.15 -14.45
C ARG A 106 7.26 4.67 -14.74
N MET A 107 6.24 4.03 -14.20
CA MET A 107 5.94 2.63 -14.47
C MET A 107 5.70 2.37 -15.96
N GLN A 108 4.98 3.25 -16.66
CA GLN A 108 4.77 3.13 -18.11
C GLN A 108 6.09 3.18 -18.89
N LYS A 109 7.01 4.09 -18.51
CA LYS A 109 8.35 4.20 -19.13
C LYS A 109 9.17 2.92 -18.93
N VAL A 110 9.14 2.40 -17.70
CA VAL A 110 9.83 1.16 -17.33
C VAL A 110 9.24 -0.06 -18.05
N ALA A 111 7.91 -0.15 -18.16
CA ALA A 111 7.26 -1.28 -18.83
C ALA A 111 7.74 -1.44 -20.28
N MET A 112 7.95 -0.33 -20.99
CA MET A 112 8.51 -0.35 -22.35
C MET A 112 9.96 -0.89 -22.39
N SER A 113 10.83 -0.47 -21.46
CA SER A 113 12.22 -0.97 -21.40
C SER A 113 12.29 -2.44 -21.00
N MET A 114 11.28 -2.89 -20.26
CA MET A 114 11.13 -4.25 -19.76
C MET A 114 10.57 -5.24 -20.76
N ALA A 115 9.98 -4.76 -21.87
CA ALA A 115 9.34 -5.61 -22.87
C ALA A 115 10.26 -6.71 -23.41
N LYS A 116 11.56 -6.42 -23.57
CA LYS A 116 12.58 -7.38 -24.05
C LYS A 116 12.81 -8.59 -23.12
N TYR A 117 12.45 -8.50 -21.84
CA TYR A 117 12.67 -9.56 -20.86
C TYR A 117 11.39 -10.33 -20.51
N MET A 118 10.21 -9.92 -21.00
CA MET A 118 8.93 -10.51 -20.59
C MET A 118 8.78 -12.01 -20.92
N MET A 119 9.46 -12.47 -21.97
CA MET A 119 9.46 -13.88 -22.39
C MET A 119 10.61 -14.68 -21.79
N ASP A 120 11.46 -14.05 -20.97
CA ASP A 120 12.51 -14.77 -20.25
C ASP A 120 11.89 -15.67 -19.18
N LYS A 121 12.40 -16.89 -19.07
CA LYS A 121 11.85 -17.90 -18.16
C LYS A 121 11.87 -17.47 -16.69
N ASP A 122 12.88 -16.72 -16.26
CA ASP A 122 13.04 -16.31 -14.85
C ASP A 122 12.03 -15.19 -14.55
N VAL A 123 11.82 -14.28 -15.51
CA VAL A 123 10.80 -13.22 -15.42
C VAL A 123 9.39 -13.81 -15.42
N MET A 124 9.10 -14.75 -16.32
CA MET A 124 7.81 -15.44 -16.35
C MET A 124 7.53 -16.18 -15.04
N ALA A 125 8.53 -16.86 -14.47
CA ALA A 125 8.39 -17.53 -13.18
C ALA A 125 8.11 -16.54 -12.03
N ALA A 126 8.79 -15.39 -12.01
CA ALA A 126 8.54 -14.33 -11.03
C ALA A 126 7.12 -13.75 -11.16
N LEU A 127 6.65 -13.48 -12.38
CA LEU A 127 5.28 -13.02 -12.63
C LEU A 127 4.23 -14.05 -12.20
N GLN A 128 4.47 -15.34 -12.45
CA GLN A 128 3.59 -16.42 -11.97
C GLN A 128 3.60 -16.53 -10.45
N ASN A 129 4.75 -16.32 -9.80
CA ASN A 129 4.84 -16.27 -8.35
C ASN A 129 4.02 -15.11 -7.78
N MET A 130 4.16 -13.92 -8.36
CA MET A 130 3.39 -12.74 -8.00
C MET A 130 1.88 -13.00 -8.10
N ALA A 131 1.41 -13.52 -9.23
CA ALA A 131 0.00 -13.83 -9.45
C ALA A 131 -0.55 -14.81 -8.41
N ARG A 132 0.16 -15.91 -8.15
CA ARG A 132 -0.26 -16.90 -7.12
C ARG A 132 -0.30 -16.31 -5.72
N SER A 133 0.70 -15.52 -5.36
CA SER A 133 0.79 -14.91 -4.03
C SER A 133 -0.32 -13.89 -3.78
N MET A 134 -0.75 -13.18 -4.82
CA MET A 134 -1.86 -12.22 -4.74
C MET A 134 -3.24 -12.89 -4.72
N GLU A 135 -3.39 -14.07 -5.33
CA GLU A 135 -4.63 -14.87 -5.24
C GLU A 135 -4.89 -15.44 -3.83
N GLY A 136 -3.91 -15.37 -2.92
CA GLY A 136 -4.04 -15.88 -1.56
C GLY A 136 -4.15 -17.40 -1.48
N LYS A 137 -3.56 -18.11 -2.45
CA LYS A 137 -3.44 -19.58 -2.45
C LYS A 137 -2.15 -20.04 -1.80
#